data_AF-A0A434I2H1-F1
#
_entry.id   AF-A0A434I2H1-F1
#
_cell.length_a   1.000
_cell.length_b   1.000
_cell.length_c   1.000
_cell.angle_alpha   90.00
_cell.angle_beta   90.00
_cell.angle_gamma   90.00
#
_symmetry.space_group_name_H-M   'P 1'
#
loop_
_entity.id
_entity.type
_entity.pdbx_description
1 polymer ?
#
loop_
_entity_poly.entity_id
_entity_poly.type
_entity_poly.pdbx_seq_one_letter_code
_entity_poly.pdbx_strand_id
1 'polypeptide(L)'
;VADVFEVDSYQITAPVTVDNSSLRDLLWAQPALQDVRQRAATADIALLTVGDMSPDATIFRHGIVPSSLIAPLKAKGAVANMLCYFVDAAGGLVDHEVNSRVMAIDLDVVSNVPNVVLAAGGKRKVAAILAALKAVDTNVLITDSDTATALLAKGG
;
A
#
# COMPACT_ATOMS: atom_id res chain seq x y z
N VAL A 1 4.95 10.44 15.56
CA VAL A 1 3.48 10.71 15.54
C VAL A 1 2.90 10.38 16.90
N ALA A 2 3.00 9.12 17.36
CA ALA A 2 2.51 8.72 18.69
C ALA A 2 3.03 9.60 19.83
N ASP A 3 4.34 9.87 19.90
CA ASP A 3 4.94 10.75 20.92
C ASP A 3 4.37 12.18 20.91
N VAL A 4 3.97 12.69 19.75
CA VAL A 4 3.41 14.05 19.61
C VAL A 4 1.99 14.11 20.17
N PHE A 5 1.27 12.99 20.18
CA PHE A 5 -0.10 12.89 20.65
C PHE A 5 -0.23 12.15 21.99
N GLU A 6 0.88 11.73 22.59
CA GLU A 6 0.91 10.96 23.84
C GLU A 6 0.01 9.71 23.80
N VAL A 7 0.01 9.00 22.67
CA VAL A 7 -0.81 7.79 22.45
C VAL A 7 0.05 6.56 22.30
N ASP A 8 -0.54 5.39 22.58
CA ASP A 8 0.08 4.10 22.32
C ASP A 8 0.33 3.89 20.82
N SER A 9 1.45 3.23 20.50
CA SER A 9 1.77 2.83 19.13
C SER A 9 2.15 1.36 19.08
N TYR A 10 1.60 0.68 18.08
CA TYR A 10 1.85 -0.73 17.83
C TYR A 10 2.49 -0.86 16.44
N GLN A 11 3.62 -1.54 16.37
CA GLN A 11 4.43 -1.64 15.15
C GLN A 11 4.49 -3.09 14.68
N ILE A 12 4.51 -3.29 13.36
CA ILE A 12 4.88 -4.58 12.78
C ILE A 12 6.39 -4.73 12.95
N THR A 13 6.82 -5.48 13.97
CA THR A 13 8.24 -5.69 14.27
C THR A 13 8.85 -6.79 13.39
N ALA A 14 8.81 -6.59 12.08
CA ALA A 14 9.36 -7.50 11.07
C ALA A 14 9.94 -6.71 9.88
N PRO A 15 10.83 -7.32 9.06
CA PRO A 15 11.25 -6.72 7.80
C PRO A 15 10.04 -6.46 6.89
N VAL A 16 10.03 -5.35 6.15
CA VAL A 16 8.94 -4.98 5.23
C VAL A 16 8.70 -6.05 4.16
N THR A 17 9.77 -6.68 3.69
CA THR A 17 9.74 -7.82 2.78
C THR A 17 10.63 -8.93 3.32
N VAL A 18 10.22 -10.17 3.14
CA VAL A 18 10.99 -11.36 3.51
C VAL A 18 11.39 -12.19 2.29
N ASP A 19 12.25 -13.18 2.46
CA ASP A 19 12.80 -13.94 1.33
C ASP A 19 11.76 -14.80 0.61
N ASN A 20 10.78 -15.33 1.34
CA ASN A 20 9.74 -16.21 0.81
C ASN A 20 8.44 -16.15 1.65
N SER A 21 7.35 -16.63 1.06
CA SER A 21 6.03 -16.62 1.69
C SER A 21 5.95 -17.50 2.94
N SER A 22 6.67 -18.62 3.00
CA SER A 22 6.68 -19.48 4.18
C SER A 22 7.23 -18.76 5.41
N LEU A 23 8.29 -17.96 5.26
CA LEU A 23 8.81 -17.12 6.34
C LEU A 23 7.81 -16.02 6.72
N ARG A 24 7.14 -15.40 5.74
CA ARG A 24 6.08 -14.40 5.98
C ARG A 24 5.00 -14.99 6.88
N ASP A 25 4.52 -16.18 6.54
CA ASP A 25 3.43 -16.84 7.27
C ASP A 25 3.86 -17.27 8.68
N LEU A 26 5.11 -17.75 8.85
CA LEU A 26 5.68 -18.06 10.16
C LEU A 26 5.82 -16.84 11.07
N LEU A 27 6.17 -15.68 10.51
CA LEU A 27 6.21 -14.42 11.25
C LEU A 27 4.80 -13.97 11.64
N TRP A 28 3.84 -14.01 10.71
CA TRP A 28 2.45 -13.69 11.02
C TRP A 28 1.79 -14.64 12.02
N ALA A 29 2.32 -15.85 12.20
CA ALA A 29 1.88 -16.78 13.24
C ALA A 29 2.36 -16.40 14.65
N GLN A 30 3.30 -15.44 14.79
CA GLN A 30 3.78 -15.00 16.11
C GLN A 30 2.70 -14.19 16.85
N PRO A 31 2.42 -14.47 18.14
CA PRO A 31 1.36 -13.81 18.88
C PRO A 31 1.42 -12.28 18.87
N ALA A 32 2.61 -11.69 18.97
CA ALA A 32 2.79 -10.24 18.94
C ALA A 32 2.36 -9.63 17.60
N LEU A 33 2.63 -10.30 16.48
CA LEU A 33 2.23 -9.83 15.14
C LEU A 33 0.75 -10.08 14.87
N GLN A 34 0.19 -11.17 15.40
CA GLN A 34 -1.26 -11.41 15.36
C GLN A 34 -2.04 -10.32 16.10
N ASP A 35 -1.59 -9.88 17.28
CA ASP A 35 -2.22 -8.80 18.04
C ASP A 35 -2.23 -7.48 17.24
N VAL A 36 -1.09 -7.11 16.64
CA VAL A 36 -1.00 -5.92 15.76
C VAL A 36 -1.97 -6.02 14.58
N ARG A 37 -2.05 -7.20 13.95
CA ARG A 37 -2.95 -7.43 12.81
C ARG A 37 -4.42 -7.31 13.22
N GLN A 38 -4.79 -7.85 14.37
CA GLN A 38 -6.15 -7.76 14.89
C GLN A 38 -6.53 -6.32 15.24
N ARG A 39 -5.62 -5.56 15.86
CA ARG A 39 -5.84 -4.13 16.14
C ARG A 39 -6.04 -3.32 14.88
N ALA A 40 -5.23 -3.56 13.85
CA ALA A 40 -5.38 -2.90 12.56
C ALA A 40 -6.72 -3.22 11.89
N ALA A 41 -7.20 -4.46 12.00
CA ALA A 41 -8.50 -4.88 11.47
C ALA A 41 -9.71 -4.22 12.18
N THR A 42 -9.53 -3.73 13.40
CA THR A 42 -10.57 -3.04 14.17
C THR A 42 -10.34 -1.52 14.23
N ALA A 43 -9.46 -0.97 13.40
CA ALA A 43 -9.21 0.45 13.37
C ALA A 43 -10.45 1.21 12.84
N ASP A 44 -10.72 2.39 13.40
CA ASP A 44 -11.80 3.27 12.91
C ASP A 44 -11.40 4.04 11.64
N ILE A 45 -10.09 4.27 11.46
CA ILE A 45 -9.51 5.05 10.37
C ILE A 45 -8.25 4.37 9.85
N ALA A 46 -8.14 4.24 8.53
CA ALA A 46 -6.93 3.83 7.84
C ALA A 46 -6.37 4.99 7.01
N LEU A 47 -5.20 5.51 7.40
CA LEU A 47 -4.50 6.56 6.65
C LEU A 47 -3.43 5.93 5.75
N LEU A 48 -3.64 6.01 4.44
CA LEU A 48 -2.83 5.35 3.42
C LEU A 48 -2.19 6.35 2.46
N THR A 49 -1.16 5.88 1.76
CA THR A 49 -0.57 6.56 0.62
C THR A 49 -0.40 5.60 -0.54
N VAL A 50 -0.20 6.13 -1.74
CA VAL A 50 0.12 5.33 -2.93
C VAL A 50 1.40 5.83 -3.63
N GLY A 51 2.21 4.87 -4.05
CA GLY A 51 3.39 5.08 -4.88
C GLY A 51 3.13 4.73 -6.35
N ASP A 52 3.81 5.43 -7.27
CA ASP A 52 3.84 5.05 -8.68
C ASP A 52 4.91 3.96 -8.92
N MET A 53 5.08 3.58 -10.19
CA MET A 53 6.10 2.62 -10.63
C MET A 53 7.32 3.33 -11.26
N SER A 54 7.63 4.55 -10.82
CA SER A 54 8.85 5.25 -11.24
C SER A 54 10.07 4.75 -10.46
N PRO A 55 11.28 4.76 -11.03
CA PRO A 55 12.50 4.45 -10.29
C PRO A 55 12.74 5.36 -9.08
N ASP A 56 12.17 6.57 -9.10
CA ASP A 56 12.25 7.55 -8.02
C ASP A 56 11.25 7.27 -6.88
N ALA A 57 10.33 6.33 -7.05
CA ALA A 57 9.39 5.96 -6.00
C ALA A 57 10.15 5.41 -4.78
N THR A 58 9.71 5.79 -3.58
CA THR A 58 10.37 5.48 -2.30
C THR A 58 10.72 3.99 -2.16
N ILE A 59 9.80 3.10 -2.56
CA ILE A 59 9.98 1.64 -2.44
C ILE A 59 11.21 1.13 -3.22
N PHE A 60 11.50 1.73 -4.38
CA PHE A 60 12.65 1.38 -5.21
C PHE A 60 13.89 2.19 -4.83
N ARG A 61 13.74 3.51 -4.61
CA ARG A 61 14.84 4.41 -4.26
C ARG A 61 15.57 3.98 -2.98
N HIS A 62 14.83 3.46 -2.01
CA HIS A 62 15.38 2.99 -0.74
C HIS A 62 15.67 1.48 -0.71
N GLY A 63 15.50 0.78 -1.82
CA GLY A 63 15.83 -0.65 -1.93
C GLY A 63 14.94 -1.58 -1.12
N ILE A 64 13.76 -1.13 -0.67
CA ILE A 64 12.75 -2.01 -0.05
C ILE A 64 12.38 -3.12 -1.04
N VAL A 65 12.21 -2.74 -2.30
CA VAL A 65 12.10 -3.67 -3.43
C VAL A 65 13.18 -3.31 -4.45
N PRO A 66 13.94 -4.27 -4.98
CA PRO A 66 14.98 -4.00 -5.97
C PRO A 66 14.41 -3.31 -7.22
N SER A 67 15.11 -2.29 -7.73
CA SER A 67 14.74 -1.59 -8.97
C SER A 67 14.71 -2.51 -10.20
N SER A 68 15.45 -3.63 -10.16
CA SER A 68 15.38 -4.69 -11.17
C SER A 68 13.99 -5.31 -11.32
N LEU A 69 13.13 -5.23 -10.30
CA LEU A 69 11.76 -5.73 -10.35
C LEU A 69 10.77 -4.75 -11.01
N ILE A 70 11.16 -3.50 -11.29
CA ILE A 70 10.25 -2.53 -11.94
C ILE A 70 9.74 -3.05 -13.28
N ALA A 71 10.65 -3.53 -14.15
CA ALA A 71 10.26 -4.02 -15.48
C ALA A 71 9.41 -5.30 -15.42
N PRO A 72 9.81 -6.35 -14.65
CA PRO A 72 8.97 -7.54 -14.43
C PRO A 72 7.57 -7.23 -13.89
N LEU A 73 7.47 -6.32 -12.90
CA LEU A 73 6.18 -5.95 -12.30
C LEU A 73 5.30 -5.19 -13.30
N LYS A 74 5.87 -4.23 -14.04
CA LYS A 74 5.15 -3.52 -15.11
C LYS A 74 4.69 -4.46 -16.22
N ALA A 75 5.51 -5.45 -16.58
CA ALA A 75 5.14 -6.46 -17.58
C ALA A 75 3.93 -7.30 -17.15
N LYS A 76 3.73 -7.47 -15.83
CA LYS A 76 2.54 -8.10 -15.24
C LYS A 76 1.39 -7.11 -14.92
N GLY A 77 1.50 -5.86 -15.36
CA GLY A 77 0.43 -4.86 -15.24
C GLY A 77 0.50 -3.97 -14.00
N ALA A 78 1.56 -4.02 -13.20
CA ALA A 78 1.70 -3.13 -12.04
C ALA A 78 1.70 -1.65 -12.45
N VAL A 79 0.80 -0.88 -11.86
CA VAL A 79 0.73 0.59 -12.05
C VAL A 79 0.93 1.36 -10.75
N ALA A 80 0.79 0.71 -9.60
CA ALA A 80 0.91 1.32 -8.29
C ALA A 80 1.52 0.36 -7.26
N ASN A 81 1.95 0.93 -6.13
CA ASN A 81 2.13 0.18 -4.89
C ASN A 81 1.45 0.86 -3.70
N MET A 82 0.82 0.05 -2.84
CA MET A 82 0.14 0.45 -1.61
C MET A 82 0.43 -0.55 -0.51
N LEU A 83 0.80 -0.09 0.69
CA LEU A 83 1.22 -0.98 1.78
C LEU A 83 2.32 -1.97 1.33
N CYS A 84 3.17 -1.53 0.40
CA CYS A 84 4.20 -2.32 -0.29
C CYS A 84 3.69 -3.45 -1.21
N TYR A 85 2.37 -3.65 -1.34
CA TYR A 85 1.77 -4.49 -2.36
C TYR A 85 1.72 -3.78 -3.71
N PHE A 86 2.05 -4.50 -4.79
CA PHE A 86 1.93 -4.01 -6.16
C PHE A 86 0.57 -4.37 -6.74
N VAL A 87 -0.11 -3.36 -7.28
CA VAL A 87 -1.46 -3.49 -7.85
C VAL A 87 -1.53 -3.04 -9.30
N ASP A 88 -2.46 -3.64 -10.03
CA ASP A 88 -2.77 -3.29 -11.42
C ASP A 88 -3.80 -2.15 -11.52
N ALA A 89 -4.15 -1.76 -12.74
CA ALA A 89 -5.10 -0.66 -13.00
C ALA A 89 -6.56 -0.96 -12.62
N ALA A 90 -6.88 -2.23 -12.33
CA ALA A 90 -8.16 -2.65 -11.80
C ALA A 90 -8.17 -2.65 -10.26
N GLY A 91 -7.03 -2.39 -9.61
CA GLY A 91 -6.89 -2.42 -8.16
C GLY A 91 -6.59 -3.83 -7.61
N GLY A 92 -6.39 -4.81 -8.49
CA GLY A 92 -6.04 -6.18 -8.10
C GLY A 92 -4.56 -6.32 -7.79
N LEU A 93 -4.22 -7.25 -6.89
CA LEU A 93 -2.82 -7.62 -6.67
C LEU A 93 -2.23 -8.23 -7.94
N VAL A 94 -1.05 -7.73 -8.32
CA VAL A 94 -0.30 -8.31 -9.43
C VAL A 94 0.19 -9.72 -9.03
N ASP A 95 0.02 -10.68 -9.93
CA ASP A 95 0.49 -12.06 -9.76
C ASP A 95 2.02 -12.15 -9.85
N HIS A 96 2.71 -11.71 -8.80
CA HIS A 96 4.16 -11.77 -8.67
C HIS A 96 4.53 -12.16 -7.24
N GLU A 97 5.56 -13.00 -7.10
CA GLU A 97 6.02 -13.53 -5.82
C GLU A 97 6.44 -12.47 -4.78
N VAL A 98 6.73 -11.25 -5.22
CA VAL A 98 7.04 -10.15 -4.30
C VAL A 98 5.85 -9.83 -3.38
N ASN A 99 4.62 -9.93 -3.88
CA ASN A 99 3.42 -9.66 -3.10
C ASN A 99 3.20 -10.72 -2.01
N SER A 100 3.65 -11.97 -2.22
CA SER A 100 3.55 -13.01 -1.19
C SER A 100 4.64 -12.92 -0.12
N ARG A 101 5.53 -11.93 -0.21
CA ARG A 101 6.67 -11.69 0.69
C ARG A 101 6.53 -10.41 1.53
N VAL A 102 5.47 -9.64 1.33
CA VAL A 102 5.25 -8.38 2.05
C VAL A 102 4.75 -8.66 3.48
N MET A 103 5.35 -7.99 4.47
CA MET A 103 4.88 -7.95 5.86
C MET A 103 4.08 -6.67 6.10
N ALA A 104 2.85 -6.64 5.60
CA ALA A 104 1.92 -5.53 5.81
C ALA A 104 0.51 -6.06 6.11
N ILE A 105 -0.37 -5.19 6.59
CA ILE A 105 -1.80 -5.50 6.68
C ILE A 105 -2.35 -5.64 5.27
N ASP A 106 -3.12 -6.70 5.04
CA ASP A 106 -3.66 -7.02 3.72
C ASP A 106 -4.65 -5.95 3.23
N LEU A 107 -4.68 -5.70 1.91
CA LEU A 107 -5.51 -4.65 1.31
C LEU A 107 -7.01 -4.88 1.56
N ASP A 108 -7.45 -6.12 1.61
CA ASP A 108 -8.84 -6.49 1.91
C ASP A 108 -9.22 -6.14 3.36
N VAL A 109 -8.33 -6.39 4.32
CA VAL A 109 -8.52 -5.98 5.72
C VAL A 109 -8.65 -4.47 5.81
N VAL A 110 -7.75 -3.73 5.16
CA VAL A 110 -7.78 -2.27 5.20
C VAL A 110 -9.00 -1.70 4.45
N SER A 111 -9.44 -2.34 3.37
CA SER A 111 -10.65 -1.93 2.64
C SER A 111 -11.93 -2.08 3.46
N ASN A 112 -11.91 -2.83 4.55
CA ASN A 112 -13.06 -2.99 5.45
C ASN A 112 -13.05 -2.01 6.64
N VAL A 113 -12.01 -1.18 6.77
CA VAL A 113 -11.95 -0.14 7.82
C VAL A 113 -13.01 0.93 7.55
N PRO A 114 -13.78 1.40 8.56
CA PRO A 114 -14.91 2.30 8.34
C PRO A 114 -14.57 3.60 7.60
N ASN A 115 -13.35 4.14 7.81
CA ASN A 115 -12.89 5.37 7.16
C ASN A 115 -11.49 5.20 6.58
N VAL A 116 -11.40 4.89 5.29
CA VAL A 116 -10.13 4.85 4.54
C VAL A 116 -9.84 6.24 3.95
N VAL A 117 -8.72 6.81 4.37
CA VAL A 117 -8.19 8.09 3.90
C VAL A 117 -6.95 7.83 3.04
N LEU A 118 -7.02 8.17 1.76
CA LEU A 118 -5.88 8.11 0.85
C LEU A 118 -5.28 9.49 0.67
N ALA A 119 -4.00 9.67 1.00
CA ALA A 119 -3.26 10.90 0.76
C ALA A 119 -2.24 10.71 -0.35
N ALA A 120 -2.48 11.33 -1.52
CA ALA A 120 -1.58 11.26 -2.66
C ALA A 120 -1.80 12.40 -3.65
N GLY A 121 -0.71 12.92 -4.22
CA GLY A 121 -0.73 14.00 -5.21
C GLY A 121 0.44 13.92 -6.19
N GLY A 122 0.36 14.72 -7.24
CA GLY A 122 1.31 14.83 -8.34
C GLY A 122 0.86 14.12 -9.63
N LYS A 123 1.03 14.81 -10.76
CA LYS A 123 0.65 14.36 -12.11
C LYS A 123 1.16 12.95 -12.47
N ARG A 124 2.35 12.56 -12.00
CA ARG A 124 2.93 11.22 -12.23
C ARG A 124 2.15 10.10 -11.55
N LYS A 125 1.45 10.40 -10.45
CA LYS A 125 0.72 9.42 -9.64
C LYS A 125 -0.74 9.23 -10.08
N VAL A 126 -1.25 9.94 -11.08
CA VAL A 126 -2.67 9.86 -11.48
C VAL A 126 -3.13 8.43 -11.75
N ALA A 127 -2.36 7.64 -12.51
CA ALA A 127 -2.70 6.24 -12.77
C ALA A 127 -2.66 5.39 -11.49
N ALA A 128 -1.70 5.66 -10.61
CA ALA A 128 -1.54 4.95 -9.36
C ALA A 128 -2.67 5.27 -8.36
N ILE A 129 -3.11 6.51 -8.30
CA ILE A 129 -4.25 6.96 -7.49
C ILE A 129 -5.54 6.30 -7.99
N LEU A 130 -5.78 6.25 -9.30
CA LEU A 130 -6.95 5.56 -9.86
C LEU A 130 -6.96 4.06 -9.53
N ALA A 131 -5.80 3.41 -9.55
CA ALA A 131 -5.69 2.02 -9.12
C ALA A 131 -5.97 1.85 -7.62
N ALA A 132 -5.42 2.75 -6.79
CA ALA A 132 -5.63 2.75 -5.35
C ALA A 132 -7.11 2.89 -4.96
N LEU A 133 -7.83 3.82 -5.61
CA LEU A 133 -9.26 4.05 -5.39
C LEU A 133 -10.13 2.83 -5.75
N LYS A 134 -9.61 1.89 -6.55
CA LYS A 134 -10.28 0.61 -6.85
C LYS A 134 -9.81 -0.54 -5.94
N ALA A 135 -8.58 -0.45 -5.43
CA ALA A 135 -7.97 -1.48 -4.61
C ALA A 135 -8.52 -1.48 -3.18
N VAL A 136 -8.92 -0.31 -2.67
CA VAL A 136 -9.51 -0.15 -1.33
C VAL A 136 -10.68 0.82 -1.38
N ASP A 137 -11.72 0.55 -0.59
CA ASP A 137 -12.93 1.37 -0.49
C ASP A 137 -12.61 2.72 0.18
N THR A 138 -12.16 3.68 -0.63
CA THR A 138 -11.63 4.96 -0.15
C THR A 138 -12.76 5.95 0.11
N ASN A 139 -12.91 6.41 1.36
CA ASN A 139 -13.90 7.43 1.71
C ASN A 139 -13.39 8.85 1.45
N VAL A 140 -12.10 9.08 1.67
CA VAL A 140 -11.50 10.43 1.57
C VAL A 140 -10.22 10.38 0.74
N LEU A 141 -10.15 11.23 -0.29
CA LEU A 141 -8.91 11.49 -1.04
C LEU A 141 -8.38 12.89 -0.69
N ILE A 142 -7.16 12.94 -0.17
CA ILE A 142 -6.39 14.18 0.03
C ILE A 142 -5.39 14.30 -1.13
N THR A 143 -5.56 15.32 -1.97
CA THR A 143 -4.72 15.54 -3.16
C THR A 143 -4.58 17.04 -3.48
N ASP A 144 -3.67 17.39 -4.40
CA ASP A 144 -3.51 18.75 -4.91
C ASP A 144 -4.47 19.06 -6.07
N SER A 145 -4.73 20.35 -6.32
CA SER A 145 -5.71 20.81 -7.33
C SER A 145 -5.40 20.33 -8.76
N ASP A 146 -4.11 20.28 -9.12
CA ASP A 146 -3.67 19.82 -10.44
C ASP A 146 -4.00 18.33 -10.63
N THR A 147 -3.76 17.54 -9.59
CA THR A 147 -4.02 16.10 -9.58
C THR A 147 -5.52 15.81 -9.55
N ALA A 148 -6.29 16.54 -8.74
CA ALA A 148 -7.75 16.44 -8.73
C ALA A 148 -8.35 16.70 -10.13
N THR A 149 -7.88 17.74 -10.81
CA THR A 149 -8.31 18.08 -12.18
C THR A 149 -7.97 16.94 -13.16
N ALA A 150 -6.77 16.38 -13.08
CA ALA A 150 -6.36 15.27 -13.92
C ALA A 150 -7.13 13.97 -13.65
N LEU A 151 -7.52 13.73 -12.40
CA LEU A 151 -8.36 12.60 -12.00
C LEU A 151 -9.77 12.73 -12.57
N LEU A 152 -10.40 13.90 -12.46
CA LEU A 152 -11.73 14.16 -13.03
C LEU A 152 -11.75 13.99 -14.56
N ALA A 153 -10.67 14.35 -15.26
CA ALA A 153 -10.56 14.18 -16.70
C ALA A 153 -10.41 12.72 -17.17
N LYS A 154 -10.00 11.81 -16.27
CA LYS A 154 -9.74 10.39 -16.58
C LYS A 154 -10.71 9.41 -15.92
N GLY A 155 -11.29 9.79 -14.79
CA GLY A 155 -12.14 8.96 -13.94
C GLY A 155 -13.62 9.08 -14.29
N GLY A 156 -13.96 8.91 -15.57
CA GLY A 156 -15.34 8.71 -16.02
C GLY A 156 -15.87 7.34 -15.64
#